data_AF-A0A4V1WQW5-F1
#
_entry.id   AF-A0A4V1WQW5-F1
#
_cell.length_a   1.000
_cell.length_b   1.000
_cell.length_c   1.000
_cell.angle_alpha   90.00
_cell.angle_beta   90.00
_cell.angle_gamma   90.00
#
_symmetry.space_group_name_H-M   'P 1'
#
loop_
_entity.id
_entity.type
_entity.pdbx_description
1 polymer ?
#
loop_
_entity_poly.entity_id
_entity_poly.type
_entity_poly.pdbx_seq_one_letter_code
_entity_poly.pdbx_strand_id
1 'polypeptide(L)'
;MARIFMTPWTEPGGSSGDPFTKTARFVVVKPGHSFSVCLRISTYSGQATTKPGVAAHQHAAIILQGSQVVLHEKGERLSKQPIEIKVEEADIDVSAMSRINFAKPYTVEHNVKVRRIGRVVGDSVKRLERYFAESLGFTKLPSESP
;
A
#
# COMPACT_ATOMS: atom_id res chain seq x y z
N MET A 1 13.47 -3.62 -7.21
CA MET A 1 12.17 -3.03 -7.60
C MET A 1 11.08 -3.48 -6.63
N ALA A 2 10.16 -2.57 -6.28
CA ALA A 2 8.91 -2.76 -5.53
C ALA A 2 8.85 -3.92 -4.51
N ARG A 3 9.79 -3.94 -3.56
CA ARG A 3 9.87 -4.97 -2.50
C ARG A 3 8.83 -4.71 -1.42
N ILE A 4 8.26 -5.79 -0.89
CA ILE A 4 7.30 -5.76 0.22
C ILE A 4 7.99 -6.30 1.47
N PHE A 5 7.83 -5.58 2.58
CA PHE A 5 8.40 -5.96 3.86
C PHE A 5 7.46 -5.66 5.02
N MET A 6 7.73 -6.30 6.15
CA MET A 6 7.10 -6.07 7.44
C MET A 6 8.09 -5.45 8.41
N THR A 7 7.62 -4.53 9.24
CA THR A 7 8.39 -3.92 10.34
C THR A 7 7.45 -3.57 11.49
N PRO A 8 7.90 -3.59 12.75
CA PRO A 8 7.21 -2.88 13.82
C PRO A 8 6.99 -1.42 13.40
N TRP A 9 5.77 -0.94 13.59
CA TRP A 9 5.39 0.43 13.28
C TRP A 9 4.56 1.01 14.41
N THR A 10 5.04 2.10 14.97
CA THR A 10 4.32 2.89 15.95
C THR A 10 3.52 3.95 15.21
N GLU A 11 2.20 3.85 15.25
CA GLU A 11 1.37 4.98 14.83
C GLU A 11 1.39 6.02 15.96
N PRO A 12 1.62 7.32 15.65
CA PRO A 12 1.40 8.36 16.64
C PRO A 12 -0.02 8.20 17.19
N GLY A 13 -0.16 8.18 18.52
CA GLY A 13 -1.46 8.25 19.15
C GLY A 13 -2.20 9.45 18.58
N GLY A 14 -3.37 9.21 17.98
CA GLY A 14 -4.25 10.31 17.59
C GLY A 14 -4.82 10.99 18.83
N SER A 15 -5.98 11.63 18.70
CA SER A 15 -6.65 12.33 19.80
C SER A 15 -7.12 11.44 20.97
N SER A 16 -6.85 10.13 20.97
CA SER A 16 -7.46 9.13 21.86
C SER A 16 -6.48 8.30 22.70
N GLY A 17 -5.21 8.70 22.85
CA GLY A 17 -4.27 8.06 23.77
C GLY A 17 -3.11 7.28 23.12
N ASP A 18 -2.35 6.61 23.99
CA ASP A 18 -0.94 6.22 23.85
C ASP A 18 -0.50 5.62 22.49
N PRO A 19 0.77 5.81 22.11
CA PRO A 19 1.33 5.17 20.92
C PRO A 19 1.18 3.66 21.01
N PHE A 20 0.59 3.04 19.99
CA PHE A 20 0.54 1.59 19.88
C PHE A 20 1.46 1.12 18.75
N THR A 21 2.22 0.07 19.03
CA THR A 21 3.11 -0.55 18.04
C THR A 21 2.45 -1.82 17.50
N LYS A 22 2.31 -1.89 16.17
CA LYS A 22 1.88 -3.10 15.47
C LYS A 22 2.81 -3.39 14.31
N THR A 23 2.89 -4.64 13.90
CA THR A 23 3.59 -4.99 12.67
C THR A 23 2.81 -4.42 11.47
N ALA A 24 3.48 -3.63 10.64
CA ALA A 24 2.93 -3.04 9.43
C ALA A 24 3.64 -3.57 8.18
N ARG A 25 2.91 -3.60 7.06
CA ARG A 25 3.41 -4.00 5.74
C ARG A 25 3.64 -2.77 4.88
N PHE A 26 4.75 -2.73 4.15
CA PHE A 26 5.12 -1.63 3.27
C PHE A 26 5.61 -2.13 1.92
N VAL A 27 5.36 -1.34 0.87
CA VAL A 27 5.96 -1.48 -0.46
C VAL A 27 6.95 -0.36 -0.68
N VAL A 28 8.18 -0.67 -1.08
CA VAL A 28 9.16 0.34 -1.49
C VAL A 28 8.78 0.90 -2.86
N VAL A 29 8.58 2.22 -2.96
CA VAL A 29 8.29 2.91 -4.23
C VAL A 29 9.48 3.73 -4.75
N LYS A 30 10.37 4.19 -3.85
CA LYS A 30 11.62 4.85 -4.23
C LYS A 30 12.74 4.40 -3.28
N PRO A 31 13.67 3.55 -3.72
CA PRO A 31 14.85 3.25 -2.92
C PRO A 31 15.74 4.49 -2.83
N GLY A 32 16.37 4.70 -1.67
CA GLY A 32 17.40 5.71 -1.46
C GLY A 32 18.67 5.10 -0.88
N HIS A 33 19.59 5.93 -0.42
CA HIS A 33 20.88 5.48 0.11
C HIS A 33 20.78 4.99 1.57
N SER A 34 20.20 5.80 2.47
CA SER A 34 20.03 5.47 3.89
C SER A 34 18.58 5.13 4.27
N PHE A 35 17.62 5.56 3.47
CA PHE A 35 16.20 5.32 3.66
C PHE A 35 15.53 5.01 2.33
N SER A 36 14.31 4.48 2.39
CA SER A 36 13.44 4.29 1.24
C SER A 36 12.12 5.02 1.44
N VAL A 37 11.53 5.52 0.37
CA VAL A 37 10.13 5.96 0.37
C VAL A 37 9.24 4.75 0.10
N CYS A 38 8.25 4.58 0.97
CA CYS A 38 7.41 3.41 1.06
C CYS A 38 5.93 3.81 1.13
N LEU A 39 5.06 2.95 0.61
CA LEU A 39 3.62 3.04 0.75
C LEU A 39 3.13 1.94 1.67
N ARG A 40 2.15 2.26 2.51
CA ARG A 40 1.62 1.34 3.51
C ARG A 40 0.54 0.43 2.92
N ILE A 41 0.58 -0.85 3.30
CA ILE A 41 -0.51 -1.80 3.09
C ILE A 41 -1.25 -2.00 4.41
N SER A 42 -2.56 -1.77 4.39
CA SER A 42 -3.43 -1.89 5.57
C SER A 42 -4.70 -2.64 5.22
N THR A 43 -5.22 -3.43 6.18
CA THR A 43 -6.55 -4.04 6.09
C THR A 43 -7.63 -3.18 6.72
N TYR A 44 -7.24 -2.08 7.39
CA TYR A 44 -8.13 -1.20 8.13
C TYR A 44 -9.02 -1.97 9.12
N SER A 45 -8.42 -2.83 9.93
CA SER A 45 -9.13 -3.70 10.87
C SER A 45 -10.14 -4.62 10.18
N GLY A 46 -9.78 -5.11 8.98
CA GLY A 46 -10.64 -5.96 8.15
C GLY A 46 -11.69 -5.23 7.33
N GLN A 47 -11.82 -3.91 7.46
CA GLN A 47 -12.88 -3.12 6.81
C GLN A 47 -12.47 -2.53 5.46
N ALA A 48 -11.21 -2.72 5.04
CA ALA A 48 -10.67 -2.18 3.80
C ALA A 48 -10.98 -0.66 3.66
N THR A 49 -11.45 -0.18 2.50
CA THR A 49 -11.82 1.24 2.36
C THR A 49 -13.24 1.57 2.85
N THR A 50 -13.96 0.63 3.49
CA THR A 50 -15.27 0.93 4.13
C THR A 50 -15.12 1.43 5.56
N LYS A 51 -13.91 1.38 6.14
CA LYS A 51 -13.63 1.98 7.44
C LYS A 51 -13.90 3.49 7.39
N PRO A 52 -14.64 4.06 8.38
CA PRO A 52 -14.85 5.51 8.45
C PRO A 52 -13.54 6.30 8.39
N GLY A 53 -13.52 7.34 7.55
CA GLY A 53 -12.35 8.20 7.34
C GLY A 53 -11.34 7.70 6.30
N VAL A 54 -11.55 6.54 5.68
CA VAL A 54 -10.68 6.03 4.60
C VAL A 54 -11.22 6.46 3.24
N ALA A 55 -10.43 7.23 2.49
CA ALA A 55 -10.80 7.67 1.15
C ALA A 55 -10.47 6.60 0.08
N ALA A 56 -11.48 5.93 -0.44
CA ALA A 56 -11.29 4.80 -1.36
C ALA A 56 -10.52 5.14 -2.64
N HIS A 57 -10.68 6.35 -3.19
CA HIS A 57 -9.99 6.79 -4.41
C HIS A 57 -8.46 6.92 -4.23
N GLN A 58 -7.97 6.97 -3.00
CA GLN A 58 -6.54 7.01 -2.66
C GLN A 58 -5.91 5.62 -2.54
N HIS A 59 -6.70 4.57 -2.76
CA HIS A 59 -6.32 3.18 -2.49
C HIS A 59 -6.46 2.29 -3.72
N ALA A 60 -5.66 1.23 -3.76
CA ALA A 60 -5.88 0.08 -4.63
C ALA A 60 -5.89 -1.20 -3.79
N ALA A 61 -6.58 -2.23 -4.29
CA ALA A 61 -6.50 -3.57 -3.70
C ALA A 61 -5.12 -4.19 -3.93
N ILE A 62 -4.61 -4.91 -2.93
CA ILE A 62 -3.46 -5.79 -3.06
C ILE A 62 -4.00 -7.20 -3.24
N ILE A 63 -3.56 -7.90 -4.30
CA ILE A 63 -3.99 -9.26 -4.62
C ILE A 63 -2.79 -10.14 -4.92
N LEU A 64 -2.91 -11.43 -4.67
CA LEU A 64 -1.94 -12.40 -5.17
C LEU A 64 -2.01 -12.46 -6.70
N GLN A 65 -0.86 -12.70 -7.34
CA GLN A 65 -0.77 -12.83 -8.79
C GLN A 65 -1.81 -13.82 -9.33
N GLY A 66 -2.57 -13.40 -10.35
CA GLY A 66 -3.64 -14.21 -10.96
C GLY A 66 -4.93 -14.36 -10.14
N SER A 67 -5.03 -13.74 -8.97
CA SER A 67 -6.26 -13.74 -8.16
C SER A 67 -7.21 -12.60 -8.57
N GLN A 68 -8.48 -12.71 -8.16
CA GLN A 68 -9.47 -11.64 -8.33
C GLN A 68 -9.53 -10.74 -7.09
N VAL A 69 -10.00 -9.50 -7.29
CA VAL A 69 -10.23 -8.57 -6.18
C VAL A 69 -11.46 -9.01 -5.39
N VAL A 70 -11.32 -9.10 -4.07
CA VAL A 70 -12.46 -9.24 -3.14
C VAL A 70 -12.74 -7.87 -2.54
N LEU A 71 -13.95 -7.36 -2.81
CA LEU A 71 -14.46 -6.13 -2.22
C LEU A 71 -15.07 -6.42 -0.85
N HIS A 72 -14.92 -5.49 0.09
CA HIS A 72 -15.57 -5.61 1.39
C HIS A 72 -17.10 -5.57 1.23
N GLU A 73 -17.80 -6.46 1.93
CA GLU A 73 -19.25 -6.73 1.80
C GLU A 73 -20.13 -5.50 2.05
N LYS A 74 -19.66 -4.53 2.84
CA LYS A 74 -20.37 -3.27 3.14
C LYS A 74 -20.30 -2.25 1.99
N GLY A 75 -20.24 -2.70 0.75
CA GLY A 75 -20.31 -1.85 -0.44
C GLY A 75 -19.02 -1.08 -0.77
N GLU A 76 -17.86 -1.71 -0.60
CA GLU A 76 -16.59 -1.09 -1.03
C GLU A 76 -16.58 -0.76 -2.52
N ARG A 77 -16.06 0.42 -2.88
CA ARG A 77 -15.91 0.86 -4.27
C ARG A 77 -14.50 1.36 -4.50
N LEU A 78 -13.77 0.72 -5.39
CA LEU A 78 -12.40 1.08 -5.76
C LEU A 78 -12.37 1.59 -7.21
N SER A 79 -11.73 2.73 -7.43
CA SER A 79 -11.53 3.30 -8.78
C SER A 79 -10.19 2.91 -9.41
N LYS A 80 -9.24 2.42 -8.60
CA LYS A 80 -7.93 1.96 -9.06
C LYS A 80 -7.94 0.46 -9.28
N GLN A 81 -7.39 0.03 -10.42
CA GLN A 81 -7.05 -1.38 -10.66
C GLN A 81 -6.11 -1.91 -9.57
N PRO A 82 -6.18 -3.22 -9.24
CA PRO A 82 -5.39 -3.80 -8.16
C PRO A 82 -3.89 -3.78 -8.44
N ILE A 83 -3.10 -3.98 -7.39
CA ILE A 83 -1.65 -4.20 -7.45
C ILE A 83 -1.41 -5.68 -7.12
N GLU A 84 -0.93 -6.42 -8.11
CA GLU A 84 -0.57 -7.83 -7.98
C GLU A 84 0.78 -8.01 -7.31
N ILE A 85 0.84 -8.97 -6.40
CA ILE A 85 2.03 -9.29 -5.64
C ILE A 85 2.33 -10.79 -5.69
N LYS A 86 3.60 -11.13 -5.49
CA LYS A 86 4.05 -12.47 -5.16
C LYS A 86 4.58 -12.47 -3.74
N VAL A 87 4.00 -13.31 -2.90
CA VAL A 87 4.55 -13.64 -1.58
C VAL A 87 5.68 -14.65 -1.76
N GLU A 88 6.78 -14.44 -1.06
CA GLU A 88 8.00 -15.25 -1.18
C GLU A 88 8.25 -16.12 0.05
N GLU A 89 7.47 -15.93 1.12
CA GLU A 89 7.58 -16.61 2.41
C GLU A 89 6.29 -17.41 2.67
N ALA A 90 6.41 -18.71 2.92
CA ALA A 90 5.25 -19.62 2.97
C ALA A 90 4.29 -19.39 4.15
N ASP A 91 4.77 -18.80 5.24
CA ASP A 91 3.99 -18.49 6.45
C ASP A 91 3.33 -17.10 6.40
N ILE A 92 3.51 -16.35 5.31
CA ILE A 92 2.91 -15.02 5.16
C ILE A 92 1.58 -15.12 4.42
N ASP A 93 0.50 -14.86 5.17
CA ASP A 93 -0.81 -14.62 4.58
C ASP A 93 -1.03 -13.13 4.23
N VAL A 94 -1.78 -12.91 3.16
CA VAL A 94 -2.21 -11.60 2.69
C VAL A 94 -3.73 -11.60 2.61
N SER A 95 -4.34 -11.01 3.65
CA SER A 95 -5.79 -10.81 3.69
C SER A 95 -6.31 -10.13 2.43
N ALA A 96 -7.44 -10.62 1.92
CA ALA A 96 -8.13 -10.05 0.78
C ALA A 96 -8.58 -8.58 0.98
N MET A 97 -8.62 -8.10 2.23
CA MET A 97 -8.93 -6.72 2.61
C MET A 97 -7.71 -5.79 2.57
N SER A 98 -6.54 -6.29 2.15
CA SER A 98 -5.32 -5.50 2.04
C SER A 98 -5.46 -4.41 0.97
N ARG A 99 -5.25 -3.16 1.37
CA ARG A 99 -5.27 -1.99 0.51
C ARG A 99 -3.96 -1.22 0.64
N ILE A 100 -3.38 -0.81 -0.48
CA ILE A 100 -2.23 0.08 -0.50
C ILE A 100 -2.71 1.53 -0.53
N ASN A 101 -2.16 2.38 0.35
CA ASN A 101 -2.49 3.80 0.42
C ASN A 101 -1.43 4.63 -0.33
N PHE A 102 -1.85 5.31 -1.40
CA PHE A 102 -0.97 6.17 -2.21
C PHE A 102 -0.81 7.58 -1.64
N ALA A 103 -1.81 8.07 -0.90
CA ALA A 103 -1.84 9.47 -0.43
C ALA A 103 -0.90 9.77 0.74
N LYS A 104 -0.35 8.73 1.39
CA LYS A 104 0.52 8.90 2.57
C LYS A 104 1.82 8.11 2.40
N PRO A 105 2.84 8.67 1.73
CA PRO A 105 4.17 8.08 1.70
C PRO A 105 4.86 8.16 3.07
N TYR A 106 5.70 7.17 3.33
CA TYR A 106 6.51 7.06 4.54
C TYR A 106 7.97 6.89 4.17
N THR A 107 8.88 7.52 4.91
CA THR A 107 10.29 7.18 4.87
C THR A 107 10.56 6.05 5.86
N VAL A 108 11.33 5.04 5.44
CA VAL A 108 11.79 3.95 6.30
C VAL A 108 13.31 3.87 6.20
N GLU A 109 13.98 4.13 7.30
CA GLU A 109 15.44 4.02 7.44
C GLU A 109 15.90 2.56 7.28
N HIS A 110 17.05 2.36 6.63
CA HIS A 110 17.58 1.01 6.35
C HIS A 110 18.18 0.32 7.56
N ASN A 111 18.42 1.05 8.65
CA ASN A 111 18.87 0.49 9.93
C ASN A 111 17.73 -0.14 10.75
N VAL A 112 16.48 -0.03 10.29
CA VAL A 112 15.32 -0.68 10.92
C VAL A 112 15.31 -2.17 10.58
N LYS A 113 15.01 -3.01 11.57
CA LYS A 113 14.81 -4.44 11.34
C LYS A 113 13.54 -4.68 10.52
N VAL A 114 13.72 -5.24 9.33
CA VAL A 114 12.61 -5.59 8.43
C VAL A 114 12.61 -7.07 8.12
N ARG A 115 11.41 -7.63 7.93
CA ARG A 115 11.21 -8.95 7.33
C ARG A 115 10.75 -8.78 5.89
N ARG A 116 11.54 -9.25 4.92
CA ARG A 116 11.13 -9.25 3.50
C ARG A 116 10.07 -10.33 3.31
N ILE A 117 8.99 -10.02 2.61
CA ILE A 117 7.86 -10.96 2.46
C ILE A 117 7.40 -11.16 1.01
N GLY A 118 7.85 -10.32 0.09
CA GLY A 118 7.45 -10.45 -1.31
C GLY A 118 7.82 -9.26 -2.18
N ARG A 119 7.13 -9.17 -3.32
CA ARG A 119 7.32 -8.11 -4.32
C ARG A 119 6.06 -7.88 -5.15
N VAL A 120 5.92 -6.68 -5.70
CA VAL A 120 4.95 -6.39 -6.76
C VAL A 120 5.44 -7.02 -8.07
N VAL A 121 4.52 -7.51 -8.91
CA VAL A 121 4.84 -8.26 -10.14
C VAL A 121 4.14 -7.74 -11.39
N GLY A 122 4.70 -8.04 -12.56
CA GLY A 122 4.12 -7.74 -13.87
C GLY A 122 3.84 -6.25 -14.08
N ASP A 123 2.74 -5.95 -14.76
CA ASP A 123 2.31 -4.58 -15.05
C ASP A 123 1.93 -3.78 -13.80
N SER A 124 1.73 -4.45 -12.67
CA SER A 124 1.44 -3.79 -11.40
C SER A 124 2.61 -2.94 -10.90
N VAL A 125 3.85 -3.20 -11.34
CA VAL A 125 5.01 -2.35 -11.00
C VAL A 125 4.85 -0.96 -11.63
N LYS A 126 4.55 -0.90 -12.93
CA LYS A 126 4.28 0.37 -13.64
C LYS A 126 3.04 1.07 -13.09
N ARG A 127 1.99 0.29 -12.77
CA ARG A 127 0.75 0.80 -12.17
C ARG A 127 0.99 1.44 -10.80
N LEU A 128 1.82 0.81 -9.97
CA LEU A 128 2.23 1.33 -8.66
C LEU A 128 2.95 2.67 -8.80
N GLU A 129 3.94 2.75 -9.69
CA GLU A 129 4.70 3.98 -9.94
C GLU A 129 3.80 5.11 -10.46
N ARG A 130 2.92 4.80 -11.43
CA ARG A 130 1.95 5.76 -11.97
C ARG A 130 1.02 6.31 -10.89
N TYR A 131 0.35 5.44 -10.12
CA TYR A 131 -0.57 5.88 -9.08
C TYR A 131 0.13 6.67 -7.98
N PHE A 132 1.39 6.35 -7.68
CA PHE A 132 2.19 7.15 -6.76
C PHE A 132 2.49 8.54 -7.33
N ALA A 133 2.92 8.65 -8.59
CA ALA A 133 3.16 9.94 -9.24
C ALA A 133 1.89 10.80 -9.33
N GLU A 134 0.75 10.21 -9.69
CA GLU A 134 -0.57 10.86 -9.71
C GLU A 134 -0.92 11.42 -8.32
N SER A 135 -0.70 10.64 -7.26
CA SER A 135 -1.01 11.05 -5.89
C SER A 135 -0.20 12.24 -5.38
N LEU A 136 0.99 12.46 -5.97
CA LEU A 136 1.86 13.59 -5.68
C LEU A 136 1.60 14.82 -6.57
N GLY A 137 0.64 14.73 -7.50
CA GLY A 137 0.33 15.82 -8.44
C GLY A 137 1.34 15.98 -9.59
N PHE A 138 2.19 14.97 -9.86
CA PHE A 138 3.21 15.04 -10.90
C PHE A 138 2.74 14.64 -12.30
N THR A 139 1.45 14.37 -12.49
CA THR A 139 0.87 14.13 -13.81
C THR A 139 0.25 15.41 -14.35
N LYS A 140 0.83 15.95 -15.44
CA LYS A 140 0.14 16.93 -16.30
C LYS A 140 -1.23 16.34 -16.68
N LEU A 141 -2.30 17.11 -16.49
CA LEU A 141 -3.57 16.85 -17.16
C LEU A 141 -3.25 16.64 -18.66
N PRO A 142 -3.81 15.63 -19.34
CA PRO A 142 -3.75 15.64 -20.79
C PRO A 142 -4.34 16.98 -21.23
N SER A 143 -3.52 17.79 -21.91
CA SER A 143 -4.00 19.00 -22.56
C SER A 143 -5.13 18.57 -23.49
N GLU A 144 -6.36 19.00 -23.21
CA GLU A 144 -7.41 18.97 -24.22
C GLU A 144 -6.84 19.69 -25.44
N SER A 145 -6.64 18.93 -26.52
CA SER A 145 -6.27 19.51 -27.79
C SER A 145 -7.56 20.06 -28.41
N PRO A 146 -7.54 21.28 -28.99
CA PRO A 146 -8.71 21.93 -29.57
C PRO A 146 -9.28 21.15 -30.76
#